data_AF-A0A3D2B2S5-F1
#
_entry.id   AF-A0A3D2B2S5-F1
#
_cell.length_a   1.000
_cell.length_b   1.000
_cell.length_c   1.000
_cell.angle_alpha   90.00
_cell.angle_beta   90.00
_cell.angle_gamma   90.00
#
_symmetry.space_group_name_H-M   'P 1'
#
loop_
_entity.id
_entity.type
_entity.pdbx_description
1 polymer ?
#
loop_
_entity_poly.entity_id
_entity_poly.type
_entity_poly.pdbx_seq_one_letter_code
_entity_poly.pdbx_strand_id
1 'polypeptide(L)'
;ATMFLLAYFYTDVFGLSAGIMGTLFLVSRVLDAVTDPLMGLLVDRTRTRYGQFRPFLLWGAIPFGLVCMLTFYTPDFSANGKVIYACVTYILLTLIYTFVNVPYCAMPGVITADPKERHAMQSWRFFLAAAGSLAISGIALPLVGIIGKGNEQLGYFGAMCVLGLCGVVLLLVCFFTTKERYTFEVQPGSSVAKDLKLLLGNSQWRIMCAFKMMATCSNVVRGGATLYFVKYVMDHPELATQFLLYGSIATMFGSLCSSRLLGRFDRVKAFKWIIVAYSLISLLIFFTPAEHIALIFALNIVFLFVFNTTTPLQWLMA
;
A
#
# COMPACT_ATOMS: atom_id res chain seq x y z
N ALA A 1 4.37 5.13 -4.88
CA ALA A 1 4.22 6.49 -5.41
C ALA A 1 4.24 7.55 -4.29
N THR A 2 3.38 7.43 -3.27
CA THR A 2 3.25 8.43 -2.19
C THR A 2 4.52 8.71 -1.39
N MET A 3 5.32 7.71 -0.98
CA MET A 3 6.53 8.00 -0.20
C MET A 3 7.64 8.70 -1.00
N PHE A 4 7.74 8.44 -2.31
CA PHE A 4 8.73 9.11 -3.17
C PHE A 4 8.31 10.55 -3.51
N LEU A 5 7.02 10.77 -3.79
CA LEU A 5 6.46 12.12 -3.97
C LEU A 5 6.52 12.95 -2.69
N LEU A 6 6.22 12.36 -1.53
CA LEU A 6 6.37 13.05 -0.24
C LEU A 6 7.82 13.33 0.10
N ALA A 7 8.73 12.37 -0.13
CA ALA A 7 10.15 12.59 0.12
C ALA A 7 10.65 13.76 -0.72
N TYR A 8 10.38 13.77 -2.03
CA TYR A 8 10.73 14.86 -2.93
C TYR A 8 10.12 16.21 -2.52
N PHE A 9 8.83 16.24 -2.18
CA PHE A 9 8.17 17.47 -1.73
C PHE A 9 8.79 18.00 -0.42
N TYR A 10 9.08 17.14 0.55
CA TYR A 10 9.64 17.59 1.82
C TYR A 10 11.13 17.97 1.74
N THR A 11 11.93 17.30 0.90
CA THR A 11 13.35 17.63 0.74
C THR A 11 13.60 18.78 -0.23
N ASP A 12 13.00 18.75 -1.42
CA ASP A 12 13.30 19.73 -2.48
C ASP A 12 12.36 20.95 -2.44
N VAL A 13 11.08 20.79 -2.08
CA VAL A 13 10.10 21.90 -2.07
C VAL A 13 10.00 22.57 -0.68
N PHE A 14 10.13 21.80 0.39
CA PHE A 14 10.02 22.31 1.78
C PHE A 14 11.38 22.62 2.44
N GLY A 15 12.49 22.13 1.87
CA GLY A 15 13.85 22.40 2.36
C GLY A 15 14.18 21.75 3.72
N LEU A 16 13.48 20.67 4.10
CA LEU A 16 13.75 19.97 5.34
C LEU A 16 15.00 19.09 5.22
N SER A 17 15.81 19.08 6.29
CA SER A 17 16.95 18.16 6.41
C SER A 17 16.49 16.70 6.26
N ALA A 18 17.22 15.93 5.45
CA ALA A 18 16.98 14.50 5.24
C ALA A 18 16.98 13.69 6.56
N GLY A 19 17.72 14.16 7.58
CA GLY A 19 17.74 13.54 8.91
C GLY A 19 16.41 13.66 9.66
N ILE A 20 15.73 14.80 9.54
CA ILE A 20 14.42 15.04 10.16
C ILE A 20 13.33 14.24 9.43
N MET A 21 13.44 14.11 8.11
CA MET A 21 12.54 13.27 7.33
C MET A 21 12.66 11.78 7.69
N GLY A 22 13.88 11.30 7.89
CA GLY A 22 14.14 9.93 8.33
C GLY A 22 13.50 9.61 9.69
N THR A 23 13.64 10.51 10.67
CA THR A 23 13.04 10.33 12.00
C THR A 23 11.52 10.40 11.95
N LEU A 24 10.95 11.29 11.14
CA LEU A 24 9.52 11.42 10.95
C LEU A 24 8.89 10.15 10.33
N PHE A 25 9.54 9.55 9.33
CA PHE A 25 9.10 8.27 8.78
C PHE A 25 9.19 7.14 9.82
N LEU A 26 10.27 7.10 10.60
CA LEU A 26 10.42 6.10 11.67
C LEU A 26 9.30 6.22 12.71
N VAL A 27 9.04 7.43 13.22
CA VAL A 27 7.97 7.68 14.19
C VAL A 27 6.62 7.28 13.62
N SER A 28 6.32 7.60 12.36
CA SER A 28 5.05 7.19 11.75
C SER A 28 4.88 5.68 11.66
N ARG A 29 5.95 4.93 11.39
CA ARG A 29 5.89 3.46 11.33
C ARG A 29 5.69 2.84 12.71
N VAL A 30 6.24 3.44 13.76
CA VAL A 30 5.99 3.00 15.14
C VAL A 30 4.56 3.31 15.54
N LEU A 31 4.02 4.47 15.15
CA LEU A 31 2.61 4.80 15.36
C LEU A 31 1.69 3.81 14.62
N ASP A 32 1.96 3.53 13.33
CA ASP A 32 1.23 2.54 12.53
C ASP A 32 1.14 1.19 13.24
N ALA A 33 2.26 0.71 13.80
CA ALA A 33 2.33 -0.57 14.51
C ALA A 33 1.40 -0.65 15.74
N VAL A 34 1.08 0.49 16.37
CA VAL A 34 0.17 0.56 17.53
C VAL A 34 -1.27 0.85 17.08
N THR A 35 -1.45 1.74 16.10
CA THR A 35 -2.77 2.20 15.66
C THR A 35 -3.50 1.15 14.84
N ASP A 36 -2.79 0.32 14.07
CA ASP A 36 -3.40 -0.73 13.25
C ASP A 36 -4.17 -1.76 14.10
N PRO A 37 -3.59 -2.35 15.18
CA PRO A 37 -4.33 -3.22 16.10
C PRO A 37 -5.47 -2.49 16.82
N LEU A 38 -5.24 -1.26 17.32
CA LEU A 38 -6.26 -0.49 18.01
C LEU A 38 -7.48 -0.24 17.11
N MET A 39 -7.24 0.04 15.84
CA MET A 39 -8.30 0.23 14.87
C MET A 39 -9.04 -1.07 14.58
N GLY A 40 -8.34 -2.19 14.46
CA GLY A 40 -8.98 -3.51 14.34
C GLY A 40 -9.96 -3.78 15.48
N LEU A 41 -9.55 -3.50 16.72
CA LEU A 41 -10.38 -3.65 17.92
C LEU A 41 -11.58 -2.71 17.95
N LEU A 42 -11.38 -1.47 17.51
CA LEU A 42 -12.44 -0.47 17.42
C LEU A 42 -13.51 -0.92 16.42
N VAL A 43 -13.09 -1.44 15.27
CA VAL A 43 -13.97 -1.95 14.22
C VAL A 43 -14.72 -3.20 14.70
N ASP A 44 -14.05 -4.09 15.43
CA ASP A 44 -14.67 -5.29 16.01
C ASP A 44 -15.81 -4.95 16.99
N ARG A 45 -15.69 -3.84 17.72
CA ARG A 45 -16.68 -3.39 18.71
C ARG A 45 -17.75 -2.46 18.16
N THR A 46 -17.56 -1.90 16.97
CA THR A 46 -18.47 -0.89 16.42
C THR A 46 -19.62 -1.57 15.69
N ARG A 47 -20.85 -1.41 16.20
CA ARG A 47 -22.07 -1.76 15.48
C ARG A 47 -22.87 -0.51 15.16
N THR A 48 -23.11 -0.27 13.88
CA THR A 48 -23.99 0.80 13.44
C THR A 48 -25.10 0.25 12.56
N ARG A 49 -26.15 1.06 12.34
CA ARG A 49 -27.24 0.76 11.40
C ARG A 49 -26.76 0.52 9.97
N TYR A 50 -25.58 1.06 9.61
CA TYR A 50 -25.01 0.93 8.27
C TYR A 50 -24.06 -0.26 8.14
N GLY A 51 -23.77 -1.01 9.21
CA GLY A 51 -22.79 -2.10 9.21
C GLY A 51 -21.64 -1.88 10.19
N GLN A 52 -20.66 -2.78 10.15
CA GLN A 52 -19.49 -2.81 11.01
C GLN A 52 -18.30 -2.05 10.40
N PHE A 53 -18.05 -2.17 9.09
CA PHE A 53 -16.86 -1.62 8.42
C PHE A 53 -17.16 -0.37 7.60
N ARG A 54 -18.37 -0.26 7.03
CA ARG A 54 -18.80 0.88 6.20
C ARG A 54 -18.74 2.26 6.86
N PRO A 55 -19.16 2.47 8.12
CA PRO A 55 -19.20 3.81 8.71
C PRO A 55 -17.82 4.47 8.74
N PHE A 56 -16.77 3.66 8.89
CA PHE A 56 -15.39 4.12 8.88
C PHE A 56 -14.94 4.69 7.53
N LEU A 57 -15.43 4.15 6.42
CA LEU A 57 -15.18 4.73 5.09
C LEU A 57 -15.87 6.09 4.96
N LEU A 58 -17.11 6.22 5.43
CA LEU A 58 -17.87 7.47 5.35
C LEU A 58 -17.26 8.54 6.25
N TRP A 59 -17.01 8.21 7.52
CA TRP A 59 -16.43 9.13 8.50
C TRP A 59 -14.98 9.46 8.20
N GLY A 60 -14.22 8.53 7.60
CA GLY A 60 -12.82 8.75 7.23
C GLY A 60 -12.62 9.46 5.89
N ALA A 61 -13.59 9.42 4.97
CA ALA A 61 -13.45 10.02 3.64
C ALA A 61 -13.25 11.55 3.69
N ILE A 62 -14.07 12.27 4.48
CA ILE A 62 -13.99 13.73 4.58
C ILE A 62 -12.70 14.19 5.29
N PRO A 63 -12.34 13.65 6.47
CA PRO A 63 -11.06 13.95 7.11
C PRO A 63 -9.86 13.61 6.23
N PHE A 64 -9.91 12.51 5.46
CA PHE A 64 -8.83 12.13 4.57
C PHE A 64 -8.60 13.20 3.49
N GLY A 65 -9.67 13.66 2.83
CA GLY A 65 -9.57 14.75 1.85
C GLY A 65 -9.05 16.05 2.45
N LEU A 66 -9.58 16.44 3.62
CA LEU A 66 -9.15 17.66 4.33
C LEU A 66 -7.68 17.62 4.74
N VAL A 67 -7.23 16.49 5.27
CA VAL A 67 -5.85 16.34 5.73
C VAL A 67 -4.90 16.21 4.56
N CYS A 68 -5.27 15.55 3.46
CA CYS A 68 -4.51 15.61 2.22
C CYS A 68 -4.33 17.05 1.72
N MET A 69 -5.35 17.91 1.81
CA MET A 69 -5.22 19.33 1.47
C MET A 69 -4.30 20.07 2.44
N LEU A 70 -4.44 19.83 3.75
CA LEU A 70 -3.60 20.46 4.78
C LEU A 70 -2.13 20.04 4.70
N THR A 71 -1.82 18.79 4.39
CA THR A 71 -0.43 18.30 4.28
C THR A 71 0.35 19.02 3.18
N PHE A 72 -0.32 19.43 2.11
CA PHE A 72 0.31 20.14 0.98
C PHE A 72 0.10 21.65 1.02
N TYR A 73 -0.64 22.17 2.01
CA TYR A 73 -0.69 23.60 2.28
C TYR A 73 0.61 24.01 2.96
N THR A 74 1.34 24.94 2.35
CA THR A 74 2.62 25.47 2.84
C THR A 74 2.40 26.84 3.50
N PRO A 75 2.03 26.91 4.80
CA PRO A 75 2.01 28.20 5.48
C PRO A 75 3.43 28.75 5.61
N ASP A 76 3.59 30.05 5.36
CA ASP A 76 4.87 30.78 5.53
C ASP A 76 5.23 30.97 7.02
N PHE A 77 5.56 29.87 7.70
CA PHE A 77 6.10 29.88 9.05
C PHE A 77 7.63 29.91 9.07
N SER A 78 8.21 30.25 10.23
CA SER A 78 9.65 30.13 10.48
C SER A 78 10.16 28.68 10.25
N ALA A 79 11.46 28.50 10.03
CA ALA A 79 12.05 27.18 9.73
C ALA A 79 11.67 26.09 10.75
N ASN A 80 11.62 26.42 12.05
CA ASN A 80 11.18 25.49 13.10
C ASN A 80 9.65 25.26 13.10
N GLY A 81 8.85 26.28 12.78
CA GLY A 81 7.39 26.14 12.66
C GLY A 81 6.99 25.26 11.47
N LYS A 82 7.73 25.32 10.37
CA LYS A 82 7.57 24.44 9.19
C LYS A 82 7.80 22.97 9.54
N VAL A 83 8.82 22.67 10.35
CA VAL A 83 9.10 21.29 10.82
C VAL A 83 7.94 20.75 11.66
N ILE A 84 7.47 21.53 12.65
CA ILE A 84 6.39 21.09 13.54
C ILE A 84 5.09 20.87 12.76
N TYR A 85 4.77 21.78 11.83
CA TYR A 85 3.59 21.65 10.97
C TYR A 85 3.66 20.40 10.09
N ALA A 86 4.82 20.13 9.47
CA ALA A 86 5.04 18.91 8.69
C ALA A 86 4.88 17.64 9.53
N CYS A 87 5.44 17.61 10.74
CA CYS A 87 5.28 16.49 11.67
C CYS A 87 3.81 16.24 12.01
N VAL A 88 3.07 17.27 12.42
CA VAL A 88 1.68 17.14 12.86
C VAL A 88 0.78 16.71 11.70
N THR A 89 0.90 17.36 10.54
CA THR A 89 0.07 17.04 9.37
C THR A 89 0.37 15.64 8.83
N TYR A 90 1.62 15.20 8.84
CA TYR A 90 1.99 13.86 8.40
C TYR A 90 1.52 12.75 9.36
N ILE A 91 1.66 12.97 10.68
CA ILE A 91 1.13 12.04 11.68
C ILE A 91 -0.39 11.94 11.53
N LEU A 92 -1.08 13.08 11.38
CA LEU A 92 -2.53 13.11 11.17
C LEU A 92 -2.95 12.38 9.89
N LEU A 93 -2.22 12.60 8.79
CA LEU A 93 -2.45 11.91 7.52
C LEU A 93 -2.32 10.39 7.68
N THR A 94 -1.28 9.96 8.39
CA THR A 94 -1.00 8.55 8.66
C THR A 94 -2.11 7.91 9.51
N LEU A 95 -2.54 8.60 10.58
CA LEU A 95 -3.64 8.14 11.44
C LEU A 95 -4.95 7.97 10.68
N ILE A 96 -5.33 8.94 9.84
CA ILE A 96 -6.56 8.85 9.05
C ILE A 96 -6.42 7.78 7.97
N TYR A 97 -5.25 7.65 7.37
CA TYR A 97 -4.97 6.57 6.42
C TYR A 97 -5.18 5.20 7.08
N THR A 98 -4.66 4.96 8.29
CA THR A 98 -4.92 3.73 9.06
C THR A 98 -6.40 3.55 9.36
N PHE A 99 -7.08 4.62 9.79
CA PHE A 99 -8.51 4.61 10.10
C PHE A 99 -9.38 4.17 8.92
N VAL A 100 -8.99 4.48 7.69
CA VAL A 100 -9.70 4.08 6.46
C VAL A 100 -9.20 2.74 5.93
N ASN A 101 -7.88 2.52 5.91
CA ASN A 101 -7.26 1.39 5.24
C ASN A 101 -7.45 0.07 5.99
N VAL A 102 -7.42 0.07 7.33
CA VAL A 102 -7.62 -1.14 8.13
C VAL A 102 -9.02 -1.74 7.92
N PRO A 103 -10.13 -0.98 8.09
CA PRO A 103 -11.46 -1.49 7.78
C PRO A 103 -11.62 -1.89 6.31
N TYR A 104 -11.03 -1.12 5.39
CA TYR A 104 -11.09 -1.40 3.95
C TYR A 104 -10.45 -2.75 3.59
N CYS A 105 -9.31 -3.09 4.21
CA CYS A 105 -8.63 -4.37 3.98
C CYS A 105 -9.40 -5.57 4.54
N ALA A 106 -10.14 -5.38 5.64
CA ALA A 106 -10.95 -6.42 6.29
C ALA A 106 -12.32 -6.63 5.63
N MET A 107 -12.88 -5.60 4.97
CA MET A 107 -14.22 -5.61 4.39
C MET A 107 -14.52 -6.78 3.42
N PRO A 108 -13.59 -7.25 2.55
CA PRO A 108 -13.86 -8.41 1.71
C PRO A 108 -14.23 -9.70 2.47
N GLY A 109 -13.86 -9.80 3.76
CA GLY A 109 -14.22 -10.93 4.61
C GLY A 109 -15.65 -10.95 5.13
N VAL A 110 -16.34 -9.81 5.11
CA VAL A 110 -17.76 -9.68 5.52
C VAL A 110 -18.73 -9.57 4.35
N ILE A 111 -18.21 -9.40 3.13
CA ILE A 111 -19.02 -9.34 1.91
C ILE A 111 -19.41 -10.74 1.42
N THR A 112 -18.48 -11.70 1.43
CA THR A 112 -18.72 -13.08 1.00
C THR A 112 -18.07 -14.09 1.93
N ALA A 113 -18.75 -15.21 2.16
CA ALA A 113 -18.23 -16.35 2.88
C ALA A 113 -17.49 -17.34 1.95
N ASP A 114 -17.67 -17.25 0.62
CA ASP A 114 -16.98 -18.13 -0.31
C ASP A 114 -15.50 -17.71 -0.44
N PRO A 115 -14.55 -18.56 -0.05
CA PRO A 115 -13.14 -18.22 -0.15
C PRO A 115 -12.68 -17.99 -1.60
N LYS A 116 -13.34 -18.56 -2.62
CA LYS A 116 -13.02 -18.32 -4.05
C LYS A 116 -13.38 -16.90 -4.47
N GLU A 117 -14.59 -16.44 -4.13
CA GLU A 117 -15.02 -15.07 -4.41
C GLU A 117 -14.17 -14.06 -3.64
N ARG A 118 -13.82 -14.36 -2.38
CA ARG A 118 -12.94 -13.52 -1.57
C ARG A 118 -11.53 -13.40 -2.17
N HIS A 119 -10.98 -14.47 -2.73
CA HIS A 119 -9.72 -14.42 -3.49
C HIS A 119 -9.83 -13.55 -4.75
N ALA A 120 -10.91 -13.69 -5.51
CA ALA A 120 -11.14 -12.90 -6.72
C ALA A 120 -11.25 -11.40 -6.39
N MET A 121 -11.97 -11.05 -5.33
CA MET A 121 -12.06 -9.66 -4.85
C MET A 121 -10.70 -9.09 -4.46
N GLN A 122 -9.89 -9.83 -3.69
CA GLN A 122 -8.55 -9.37 -3.31
C GLN A 122 -7.63 -9.20 -4.53
N SER A 123 -7.72 -10.10 -5.51
CA SER A 123 -6.96 -10.03 -6.76
C SER A 123 -7.31 -8.77 -7.57
N TRP A 124 -8.61 -8.50 -7.76
CA TRP A 124 -9.07 -7.29 -8.44
C TRP A 124 -8.72 -6.01 -7.67
N ARG A 125 -8.76 -6.04 -6.33
CA ARG A 125 -8.36 -4.90 -5.50
C ARG A 125 -6.89 -4.54 -5.71
N PHE A 126 -5.99 -5.54 -5.71
CA PHE A 126 -4.56 -5.30 -5.96
C PHE A 126 -4.29 -4.84 -7.40
N PHE A 127 -5.00 -5.40 -8.39
CA PHE A 127 -4.92 -4.95 -9.77
C PHE A 127 -5.31 -3.47 -9.92
N LEU A 128 -6.47 -3.09 -9.38
CA LEU A 128 -6.96 -1.70 -9.42
C LEU A 128 -6.08 -0.75 -8.61
N ALA A 129 -5.54 -1.19 -7.48
CA ALA A 129 -4.62 -0.38 -6.68
C ALA A 129 -3.31 -0.08 -7.44
N ALA A 130 -2.76 -1.09 -8.12
CA ALA A 130 -1.56 -0.91 -8.93
C ALA A 130 -1.85 -0.07 -10.20
N ALA A 131 -3.00 -0.27 -10.84
CA ALA A 131 -3.47 0.58 -11.94
C ALA A 131 -3.61 2.05 -11.52
N GLY A 132 -4.25 2.30 -10.37
CA GLY A 132 -4.42 3.63 -9.80
C GLY A 132 -3.09 4.27 -9.43
N SER A 133 -2.16 3.51 -8.85
CA SER A 133 -0.81 4.00 -8.56
C SER A 133 -0.07 4.43 -9.83
N LEU A 134 -0.18 3.67 -10.92
CA LEU A 134 0.41 4.05 -12.22
C LEU A 134 -0.26 5.27 -12.83
N ALA A 135 -1.60 5.31 -12.83
CA ALA A 135 -2.36 6.45 -13.34
C ALA A 135 -2.01 7.74 -12.58
N ILE A 136 -1.94 7.70 -11.26
CA ILE A 136 -1.55 8.85 -10.44
C ILE A 136 -0.10 9.24 -10.73
N SER A 137 0.82 8.28 -10.87
CA SER A 137 2.22 8.58 -11.17
C SER A 137 2.38 9.27 -12.54
N GLY A 138 1.55 8.92 -13.53
CA GLY A 138 1.54 9.55 -14.85
C GLY A 138 0.80 10.89 -14.90
N ILE A 139 -0.28 11.06 -14.14
CA ILE A 139 -1.13 12.27 -14.16
C ILE A 139 -0.60 13.34 -13.21
N ALA A 140 0.00 12.98 -12.07
CA ALA A 140 0.38 13.93 -11.03
C ALA A 140 1.37 15.00 -11.54
N LEU A 141 2.44 14.60 -12.23
CA LEU A 141 3.47 15.55 -12.71
C LEU A 141 2.93 16.54 -13.77
N PRO A 142 2.22 16.11 -14.83
CA PRO A 142 1.57 17.04 -15.76
C PRO A 142 0.56 17.98 -15.09
N LEU A 143 -0.22 17.47 -14.13
CA LEU A 143 -1.25 18.26 -13.46
C LEU A 143 -0.63 19.36 -12.58
N VAL A 144 0.49 19.06 -11.91
CA VAL A 144 1.30 20.06 -11.19
C VAL A 144 1.84 21.13 -12.14
N GLY A 145 2.33 20.74 -13.33
CA GLY A 145 2.83 21.68 -14.33
C GLY A 145 1.75 22.63 -14.89
N ILE A 146 0.55 22.11 -15.15
CA ILE A 146 -0.58 22.89 -15.68
C ILE A 146 -1.13 23.88 -14.64
N ILE A 147 -1.25 23.44 -13.38
CA ILE A 147 -1.83 24.26 -12.31
C ILE A 147 -0.80 25.24 -11.74
N GLY A 148 0.46 24.81 -11.62
CA GLY A 148 1.52 25.59 -10.99
C GLY A 148 1.94 26.83 -11.78
N LYS A 149 1.87 26.81 -13.12
CA LYS A 149 2.27 27.94 -14.00
C LYS A 149 3.57 28.65 -13.56
N GLY A 150 4.57 27.90 -13.08
CA GLY A 150 5.85 28.43 -12.59
C GLY A 150 6.00 28.54 -11.06
N ASN A 151 4.96 28.27 -10.27
CA ASN A 151 5.02 28.16 -8.81
C ASN A 151 4.73 26.71 -8.37
N GLU A 152 5.78 25.98 -8.04
CA GLU A 152 5.69 24.54 -7.70
C GLU A 152 4.80 24.28 -6.49
N GLN A 153 4.81 25.17 -5.48
CA GLN A 153 3.99 25.01 -4.27
C GLN A 153 2.49 25.05 -4.57
N LEU A 154 2.06 26.02 -5.40
CA LEU A 154 0.66 26.13 -5.84
C LEU A 154 0.27 24.96 -6.76
N GLY A 155 1.20 24.48 -7.60
CA GLY A 155 0.99 23.33 -8.47
C GLY A 155 0.76 22.03 -7.69
N TYR A 156 1.59 21.75 -6.69
CA TYR A 156 1.44 20.58 -5.82
C TYR A 156 0.18 20.66 -4.96
N PHE A 157 -0.11 21.81 -4.37
CA PHE A 157 -1.33 22.01 -3.60
C PHE A 157 -2.59 21.78 -4.45
N GLY A 158 -2.68 22.42 -5.62
CA GLY A 158 -3.82 22.27 -6.51
C GLY A 158 -3.98 20.84 -7.05
N ALA A 159 -2.88 20.16 -7.37
CA ALA A 159 -2.94 18.77 -7.81
C ALA A 159 -3.41 17.82 -6.71
N MET A 160 -2.96 18.03 -5.47
CA MET A 160 -3.39 17.23 -4.33
C MET A 160 -4.82 17.55 -3.88
N CYS A 161 -5.31 18.77 -4.09
CA CYS A 161 -6.73 19.09 -3.92
C CYS A 161 -7.60 18.29 -4.89
N VAL A 162 -7.25 18.23 -6.17
CA VAL A 162 -8.00 17.45 -7.17
C VAL A 162 -7.95 15.95 -6.83
N LEU A 163 -6.76 15.42 -6.55
CA LEU A 163 -6.60 14.00 -6.22
C LEU A 163 -7.29 13.63 -4.89
N GLY A 164 -7.22 14.49 -3.88
CA GLY A 164 -7.89 14.32 -2.59
C GLY A 164 -9.40 14.32 -2.73
N LEU A 165 -9.96 15.24 -3.52
CA LEU A 165 -11.39 15.30 -3.81
C LEU A 165 -11.86 14.08 -4.60
N CYS A 166 -11.10 13.65 -5.62
CA CYS A 166 -11.35 12.38 -6.31
C CYS A 166 -11.30 11.19 -5.34
N GLY A 167 -10.35 11.16 -4.41
CA GLY A 167 -10.25 10.14 -3.37
C GLY A 167 -11.49 10.09 -2.47
N VAL A 168 -11.98 11.25 -2.01
CA VAL A 168 -13.22 11.35 -1.23
C VAL A 168 -14.40 10.80 -2.02
N VAL A 169 -14.56 11.20 -3.28
CA VAL A 169 -15.65 10.71 -4.15
C VAL A 169 -15.57 9.19 -4.31
N LEU A 170 -14.39 8.64 -4.56
CA LEU A 170 -14.20 7.19 -4.68
C LEU A 170 -14.51 6.43 -3.39
N LEU A 171 -14.13 6.98 -2.23
CA LEU A 171 -14.47 6.39 -0.93
C LEU A 171 -15.99 6.43 -0.67
N LEU A 172 -16.66 7.52 -1.04
CA LEU A 172 -18.12 7.63 -0.95
C LEU A 172 -18.82 6.65 -1.90
N VAL A 173 -18.37 6.55 -3.15
CA VAL A 173 -18.88 5.56 -4.11
C VAL A 173 -18.69 4.14 -3.58
N CYS A 174 -17.54 3.83 -2.97
CA CYS A 174 -17.28 2.55 -2.33
C CYS A 174 -18.29 2.25 -1.20
N PHE A 175 -18.59 3.25 -0.37
CA PHE A 175 -19.59 3.15 0.69
C PHE A 175 -20.98 2.82 0.14
N PHE A 176 -21.45 3.54 -0.88
CA PHE A 176 -22.78 3.34 -1.47
C PHE A 176 -22.89 2.04 -2.28
N THR A 177 -21.83 1.62 -2.96
CA THR A 177 -21.86 0.47 -3.86
C THR A 177 -21.74 -0.86 -3.12
N THR A 178 -20.98 -0.89 -2.04
CA THR A 178 -20.80 -2.12 -1.28
C THR A 178 -22.11 -2.44 -0.54
N LYS A 179 -22.39 -3.71 -0.22
CA LYS A 179 -23.33 -4.13 0.86
C LYS A 179 -22.65 -5.16 1.77
N GLU A 180 -22.66 -4.94 3.09
CA GLU A 180 -22.19 -5.95 4.05
C GLU A 180 -23.28 -7.01 4.19
N ARG A 181 -22.93 -8.29 4.00
CA ARG A 181 -23.89 -9.41 4.03
C ARG A 181 -23.74 -10.28 5.27
N TYR A 182 -22.52 -10.41 5.80
CA TYR A 182 -22.22 -11.25 6.97
C TYR A 182 -21.70 -10.39 8.11
N THR A 183 -22.43 -10.36 9.22
CA THR A 183 -21.96 -9.80 10.49
C THR A 183 -21.58 -10.95 11.41
N PHE A 184 -20.31 -11.07 11.77
CA PHE A 184 -19.88 -12.06 12.75
C PHE A 184 -20.41 -11.65 14.14
N GLU A 185 -21.04 -12.58 14.88
CA GLU A 185 -21.41 -12.34 16.28
C GLU A 185 -20.16 -12.37 17.14
N VAL A 186 -19.84 -11.25 17.79
CA VAL A 186 -18.77 -11.19 18.78
C VAL A 186 -19.33 -11.79 20.07
N GLN A 187 -18.74 -12.88 20.56
CA GLN A 187 -19.12 -13.44 21.84
C GLN A 187 -18.91 -12.38 22.94
N PRO A 188 -19.92 -12.06 23.76
CA PRO A 188 -19.79 -11.06 24.80
C PRO A 188 -18.75 -11.51 25.83
N GLY A 189 -17.63 -10.78 25.94
CA GLY A 189 -16.55 -11.05 26.90
C GLY A 189 -15.18 -11.40 26.31
N SER A 190 -14.97 -11.30 24.98
CA SER A 190 -13.64 -11.47 24.40
C SER A 190 -12.70 -10.35 24.87
N SER A 191 -11.70 -10.73 25.65
CA SER A 191 -10.60 -9.84 26.01
C SER A 191 -9.56 -9.93 24.90
N VAL A 192 -9.13 -8.78 24.40
CA VAL A 192 -8.08 -8.66 23.36
C VAL A 192 -6.83 -9.46 23.73
N ALA A 193 -6.48 -9.48 25.01
CA ALA A 193 -5.33 -10.23 25.50
C ALA A 193 -5.55 -11.75 25.39
N LYS A 194 -6.78 -12.24 25.55
CA LYS A 194 -7.13 -13.65 25.34
C LYS A 194 -7.10 -14.01 23.86
N ASP A 195 -7.64 -13.16 22.99
CA ASP A 195 -7.62 -13.39 21.54
C ASP A 195 -6.18 -13.38 21.01
N LEU A 196 -5.35 -12.43 21.45
CA LEU A 196 -3.94 -12.40 21.08
C LEU A 196 -3.18 -13.62 21.59
N LYS A 197 -3.47 -14.09 22.81
CA LYS A 197 -2.87 -15.31 23.37
C LYS A 197 -3.29 -16.56 22.60
N LEU A 198 -4.54 -16.64 22.15
CA LEU A 198 -5.05 -17.72 21.30
C LEU A 198 -4.40 -17.70 19.92
N LEU A 199 -4.26 -16.52 19.30
CA LEU A 199 -3.54 -16.34 18.03
C LEU A 199 -2.08 -16.75 18.14
N LEU A 200 -1.39 -16.34 19.21
CA LEU A 200 0.00 -16.73 19.49
C LEU A 200 0.15 -18.23 19.79
N GLY A 201 -0.89 -18.89 20.30
CA GLY A 201 -0.92 -20.35 20.46
C GLY A 201 -0.96 -21.10 19.13
N ASN A 202 -1.61 -20.52 18.12
CA ASN A 202 -1.77 -21.15 16.81
C ASN A 202 -0.44 -21.18 16.03
N SER A 203 0.06 -22.38 15.76
CA SER A 203 1.31 -22.58 15.00
C SER A 203 1.20 -22.08 13.56
N GLN A 204 0.05 -22.24 12.91
CA GLN A 204 -0.17 -21.82 11.52
C GLN A 204 -0.18 -20.30 11.39
N TRP A 205 -0.83 -19.62 12.34
CA TRP A 205 -0.87 -18.14 12.36
C TRP A 205 0.53 -17.55 12.54
N ARG A 206 1.33 -18.10 13.48
CA ARG A 206 2.72 -17.66 13.69
C ARG A 206 3.59 -17.82 12.45
N ILE A 207 3.49 -18.94 11.74
CA ILE A 207 4.24 -19.18 10.49
C ILE A 207 3.84 -18.15 9.42
N MET A 208 2.55 -17.87 9.26
CA MET A 208 2.06 -16.88 8.30
C MET A 208 2.48 -15.46 8.65
N CYS A 209 2.46 -15.07 9.93
CA CYS A 209 2.96 -13.78 10.38
C CYS A 209 4.46 -13.60 10.10
N ALA A 210 5.28 -14.58 10.49
CA ALA A 210 6.72 -14.53 10.24
C ALA A 210 7.03 -14.44 8.74
N PHE A 211 6.31 -15.23 7.93
CA PHE A 211 6.42 -15.18 6.47
C PHE A 211 6.04 -13.80 5.92
N LYS A 212 4.92 -13.21 6.37
CA LYS A 212 4.45 -11.89 5.89
C LYS A 212 5.42 -10.78 6.27
N MET A 213 6.01 -10.82 7.46
CA MET A 213 7.07 -9.89 7.87
C MET A 213 8.28 -10.00 6.93
N MET A 214 8.77 -11.23 6.70
CA MET A 214 9.94 -11.46 5.85
C MET A 214 9.67 -11.02 4.40
N ALA A 215 8.51 -11.37 3.83
CA ALA A 215 8.11 -10.99 2.48
C ALA A 215 8.00 -9.46 2.32
N THR A 216 7.48 -8.77 3.34
CA THR A 216 7.38 -7.30 3.33
C THR A 216 8.76 -6.66 3.42
N CYS A 217 9.65 -7.15 4.28
CA CYS A 217 11.05 -6.69 4.35
C CYS A 217 11.76 -6.87 3.01
N SER A 218 11.65 -8.05 2.38
CA SER A 218 12.22 -8.29 1.05
C SER A 218 11.69 -7.31 0.00
N ASN A 219 10.39 -7.00 0.03
CA ASN A 219 9.79 -6.05 -0.90
C ASN A 219 10.32 -4.61 -0.70
N VAL A 220 10.49 -4.17 0.54
CA VAL A 220 11.02 -2.83 0.85
C VAL A 220 12.49 -2.70 0.44
N VAL A 221 13.32 -3.68 0.80
CA VAL A 221 14.74 -3.70 0.41
C VAL A 221 14.89 -3.68 -1.10
N ARG A 222 14.09 -4.48 -1.81
CA ARG A 222 14.13 -4.52 -3.28
C ARG A 222 13.62 -3.21 -3.90
N GLY A 223 12.55 -2.64 -3.38
CA GLY A 223 12.02 -1.35 -3.83
C GLY A 223 13.05 -0.23 -3.72
N GLY A 224 13.83 -0.20 -2.63
CA GLY A 224 14.93 0.74 -2.47
C GLY A 224 16.13 0.43 -3.38
N ALA A 225 16.56 -0.82 -3.44
CA ALA A 225 17.75 -1.24 -4.19
C ALA A 225 17.57 -1.16 -5.72
N THR A 226 16.35 -1.30 -6.24
CA THR A 226 16.08 -1.33 -7.68
C THR A 226 16.61 -0.10 -8.41
N LEU A 227 16.44 1.09 -7.82
CA LEU A 227 16.88 2.33 -8.45
C LEU A 227 18.41 2.46 -8.45
N TYR A 228 19.07 2.03 -7.38
CA TYR A 228 20.52 1.97 -7.30
C TYR A 228 21.11 0.93 -8.25
N PHE A 229 20.44 -0.21 -8.42
CA PHE A 229 20.86 -1.25 -9.33
C PHE A 229 20.89 -0.74 -10.78
N VAL A 230 19.83 -0.06 -11.23
CA VAL A 230 19.82 0.49 -12.60
C VAL A 230 20.84 1.62 -12.77
N LYS A 231 21.06 2.44 -11.74
CA LYS A 231 22.01 3.55 -11.81
C LYS A 231 23.48 3.11 -11.78
N TYR A 232 23.85 2.20 -10.89
CA TYR A 232 25.26 1.86 -10.61
C TYR A 232 25.72 0.54 -11.22
N VAL A 233 24.80 -0.42 -11.44
CA VAL A 233 25.17 -1.74 -11.96
C VAL A 233 24.90 -1.82 -13.47
N MET A 234 23.79 -1.26 -13.95
CA MET A 234 23.51 -1.20 -15.39
C MET A 234 24.16 0.01 -16.09
N ASP A 235 24.67 1.00 -15.34
CA ASP A 235 25.24 2.25 -15.86
C ASP A 235 24.35 3.03 -16.87
N HIS A 236 23.04 2.77 -16.82
CA HIS A 236 22.05 3.35 -17.72
C HIS A 236 20.90 3.97 -16.91
N PRO A 237 21.11 5.15 -16.30
CA PRO A 237 20.11 5.80 -15.44
C PRO A 237 18.81 6.14 -16.20
N GLU A 238 18.88 6.32 -17.52
CA GLU A 238 17.71 6.59 -18.38
C GLU A 238 16.69 5.44 -18.40
N LEU A 239 17.15 4.21 -18.16
CA LEU A 239 16.31 3.01 -18.17
C LEU A 239 15.57 2.77 -16.84
N ALA A 240 15.87 3.54 -15.79
CA ALA A 240 15.29 3.33 -14.45
C ALA A 240 13.77 3.48 -14.44
N THR A 241 13.26 4.51 -15.12
CA THR A 241 11.82 4.77 -15.22
C THR A 241 11.11 3.64 -15.96
N GLN A 242 11.70 3.15 -17.06
CA GLN A 242 11.16 2.03 -17.83
C GLN A 242 11.16 0.73 -17.01
N PHE A 243 12.23 0.47 -16.26
CA PHE A 243 12.34 -0.70 -15.39
C PHE A 243 11.26 -0.72 -14.30
N LEU A 244 10.97 0.43 -13.68
CA LEU A 244 9.90 0.58 -12.69
C LEU A 244 8.51 0.47 -13.32
N LEU A 245 8.30 1.06 -14.51
CA LEU A 245 7.03 0.99 -15.24
C LEU A 245 6.69 -0.44 -15.65
N TYR A 246 7.62 -1.15 -16.31
CA TYR A 246 7.41 -2.56 -16.68
C TYR A 246 7.22 -3.43 -15.44
N GLY A 247 7.97 -3.16 -14.36
CA GLY A 247 7.78 -3.85 -13.11
C GLY A 247 6.39 -3.65 -12.49
N SER A 248 5.86 -2.43 -12.56
CA SER A 248 4.51 -2.10 -12.08
C SER A 248 3.41 -2.73 -12.94
N ILE A 249 3.62 -2.81 -14.26
CA ILE A 249 2.70 -3.51 -15.16
C ILE A 249 2.71 -5.01 -14.86
N ALA A 250 3.89 -5.58 -14.63
CA ALA A 250 4.04 -6.99 -14.27
C ALA A 250 3.32 -7.33 -12.96
N THR A 251 3.42 -6.48 -11.94
CA THR A 251 2.71 -6.66 -10.67
C THR A 251 1.20 -6.56 -10.84
N MET A 252 0.71 -5.62 -11.67
CA MET A 252 -0.71 -5.52 -12.00
C MET A 252 -1.23 -6.85 -12.55
N PHE A 253 -0.67 -7.34 -13.66
CA PHE A 253 -1.16 -8.57 -14.28
C PHE A 253 -0.94 -9.82 -13.40
N GLY A 254 0.14 -9.86 -12.61
CA GLY A 254 0.39 -10.93 -11.64
C GLY A 254 -0.73 -11.06 -10.61
N SER A 255 -1.20 -9.93 -10.06
CA SER A 255 -2.30 -9.93 -9.10
C SER A 255 -3.61 -10.45 -9.70
N LEU A 256 -3.92 -10.13 -10.97
CA LEU A 256 -5.12 -10.59 -11.67
C LEU A 256 -5.08 -12.09 -11.96
N CYS A 257 -3.92 -12.59 -12.42
CA CYS A 257 -3.69 -14.00 -12.70
C CYS A 257 -3.79 -14.90 -11.46
N SER A 258 -3.57 -14.35 -10.26
CA SER A 258 -3.73 -15.05 -8.98
C SER A 258 -5.11 -15.73 -8.87
N SER A 259 -6.19 -14.99 -9.15
CA SER A 259 -7.56 -15.50 -9.04
C SER A 259 -7.86 -16.70 -9.97
N ARG A 260 -7.35 -16.67 -11.21
CA ARG A 260 -7.59 -17.74 -12.20
C ARG A 260 -6.70 -18.95 -11.99
N LEU A 261 -5.43 -18.73 -11.67
CA LEU A 261 -4.46 -19.81 -11.51
C LEU A 261 -4.77 -20.61 -10.24
N LEU A 262 -5.05 -19.92 -9.13
CA LEU A 262 -5.19 -20.55 -7.82
C LEU A 262 -6.62 -20.99 -7.51
N GLY A 263 -7.58 -20.68 -8.37
CA GLY A 263 -8.92 -21.29 -8.34
C GLY A 263 -8.94 -22.75 -8.76
N ARG A 264 -7.89 -23.23 -9.46
CA ARG A 264 -7.77 -24.60 -10.00
C ARG A 264 -6.85 -25.53 -9.20
N PHE A 265 -5.98 -24.98 -8.36
CA PHE A 265 -4.99 -25.74 -7.59
C PHE A 265 -5.23 -25.64 -6.09
N ASP A 266 -4.68 -26.61 -5.36
CA ASP A 266 -4.59 -26.57 -3.90
C ASP A 266 -3.73 -25.37 -3.45
N ARG A 267 -4.33 -24.48 -2.65
CA ARG A 267 -3.78 -23.15 -2.30
C ARG A 267 -2.42 -23.24 -1.63
N VAL A 268 -2.25 -24.20 -0.73
CA VAL A 268 -1.00 -24.35 0.04
C VAL A 268 0.12 -24.87 -0.87
N LYS A 269 -0.18 -25.85 -1.73
CA LYS A 269 0.82 -26.40 -2.66
C LYS A 269 1.21 -25.38 -3.70
N ALA A 270 0.24 -24.69 -4.30
CA ALA A 270 0.50 -23.66 -5.28
C ALA A 270 1.30 -22.49 -4.67
N PHE A 271 0.98 -22.08 -3.43
CA PHE A 271 1.76 -21.08 -2.72
C PHE A 271 3.23 -21.47 -2.52
N LYS A 272 3.51 -22.72 -2.12
CA LYS A 272 4.88 -23.24 -1.98
C LYS A 272 5.63 -23.24 -3.32
N TRP A 273 5.00 -23.71 -4.40
CA TRP A 273 5.62 -23.74 -5.73
C TRP A 273 5.92 -22.34 -6.27
N ILE A 274 5.03 -21.38 -6.06
CA ILE A 274 5.25 -20.00 -6.50
C ILE A 274 6.41 -19.37 -5.70
N ILE A 275 6.54 -19.69 -4.40
CA ILE A 275 7.68 -19.24 -3.59
C ILE A 275 9.00 -19.76 -4.13
N VAL A 276 9.07 -21.06 -4.41
CA VAL A 276 10.27 -21.68 -5.01
C VAL A 276 10.57 -21.04 -6.37
N ALA A 277 9.55 -20.83 -7.21
CA ALA A 277 9.72 -20.23 -8.52
C ALA A 277 10.31 -18.81 -8.47
N TYR A 278 9.76 -17.88 -7.66
CA TYR A 278 10.33 -16.54 -7.59
C TYR A 278 11.71 -16.52 -6.93
N SER A 279 11.99 -17.44 -6.00
CA SER A 279 13.31 -17.56 -5.35
C SER A 279 14.37 -18.01 -6.35
N LEU A 280 14.04 -18.96 -7.23
CA LEU A 280 14.92 -19.39 -8.32
C LEU A 280 15.15 -18.26 -9.33
N ILE A 281 14.12 -17.50 -9.70
CA ILE A 281 14.27 -16.35 -10.60
C ILE A 281 15.17 -15.28 -9.96
N SER A 282 15.06 -15.06 -8.64
CA SER A 282 15.96 -14.16 -7.91
C SER A 282 17.42 -14.62 -7.97
N LEU A 283 17.69 -15.93 -7.86
CA LEU A 283 19.05 -16.48 -8.01
C LEU A 283 19.56 -16.30 -9.43
N LEU A 284 18.71 -16.52 -10.44
CA LEU A 284 19.09 -16.30 -11.85
C LEU A 284 19.45 -14.84 -12.13
N ILE A 285 18.74 -13.89 -11.55
CA ILE A 285 19.08 -12.45 -11.65
C ILE A 285 20.46 -12.17 -11.05
N PHE A 286 20.82 -12.83 -9.94
CA PHE A 286 22.12 -12.65 -9.29
C PHE A 286 23.30 -13.14 -10.15
N PHE A 287 23.13 -14.25 -10.88
CA PHE A 287 24.17 -14.82 -11.73
C PHE A 287 24.23 -14.22 -13.14
N THR A 288 23.26 -13.37 -13.52
CA THR A 288 23.23 -12.77 -14.86
C THR A 288 24.22 -11.59 -14.94
N PRO A 289 25.17 -11.59 -15.89
CA PRO A 289 26.06 -10.46 -16.12
C PRO A 289 25.29 -9.18 -16.46
N ALA A 290 25.75 -8.04 -15.92
CA ALA A 290 25.09 -6.74 -16.08
C ALA A 290 25.00 -6.25 -17.54
N GLU A 291 25.82 -6.82 -18.43
CA GLU A 291 25.85 -6.51 -19.87
C GLU A 291 24.57 -6.96 -20.60
N HIS A 292 23.84 -7.96 -20.10
CA HIS A 292 22.62 -8.48 -20.72
C HIS A 292 21.36 -7.78 -20.20
N ILE A 293 21.24 -6.48 -20.49
CA ILE A 293 20.14 -5.61 -20.01
C ILE A 293 18.76 -6.20 -20.35
N ALA A 294 18.54 -6.67 -21.59
CA ALA A 294 17.26 -7.23 -22.01
C ALA A 294 16.85 -8.48 -21.20
N LEU A 295 17.82 -9.31 -20.84
CA LEU A 295 17.58 -10.53 -20.05
C LEU A 295 17.24 -10.18 -18.60
N ILE A 296 17.90 -9.16 -18.02
CA ILE A 296 17.58 -8.67 -16.67
C ILE A 296 16.18 -8.04 -16.64
N PHE A 297 15.80 -7.29 -17.68
CA PHE A 297 14.44 -6.76 -17.81
C PHE A 297 13.39 -7.87 -17.87
N ALA A 298 13.60 -8.88 -18.71
CA ALA A 298 12.69 -10.02 -18.82
C ALA A 298 12.58 -10.79 -17.50
N LEU A 299 13.69 -11.11 -16.85
CA LEU A 299 13.69 -11.80 -15.55
C LEU A 299 13.02 -10.96 -14.45
N ASN A 300 13.21 -9.64 -14.45
CA ASN A 300 12.56 -8.74 -13.49
C ASN A 300 11.04 -8.72 -13.67
N ILE A 301 10.55 -8.67 -14.92
CA ILE A 301 9.12 -8.73 -15.24
C ILE A 301 8.53 -10.06 -14.77
N VAL A 302 9.17 -11.17 -15.11
CA VAL A 302 8.71 -12.51 -14.70
C VAL A 302 8.73 -12.64 -13.18
N PHE A 303 9.79 -12.17 -12.51
CA PHE A 303 9.87 -12.16 -11.05
C PHE A 303 8.71 -11.39 -10.42
N LEU A 304 8.46 -10.15 -10.86
CA LEU A 304 7.43 -9.28 -10.30
C LEU A 304 6.02 -9.80 -10.55
N PHE A 305 5.81 -10.43 -11.71
CA PHE A 305 4.57 -11.12 -12.03
C PHE A 305 4.32 -12.30 -11.07
N VAL A 306 5.31 -13.18 -10.91
CA VAL A 306 5.22 -14.37 -10.04
C VAL A 306 5.07 -13.95 -8.57
N PHE A 307 5.84 -12.96 -8.13
CA PHE A 307 5.78 -12.43 -6.77
C PHE A 307 4.38 -11.88 -6.43
N ASN A 308 3.83 -11.01 -7.28
CA ASN A 308 2.53 -10.40 -6.98
C ASN A 308 1.36 -11.39 -7.10
N THR A 309 1.53 -12.48 -7.85
CA THR A 309 0.56 -13.58 -7.88
C THR A 309 0.34 -14.18 -6.48
N THR A 310 1.35 -14.15 -5.59
CA THR A 310 1.23 -14.64 -4.21
C THR A 310 0.56 -13.66 -3.25
N THR A 311 0.62 -12.35 -3.52
CA THR A 311 0.19 -11.33 -2.57
C THR A 311 -1.29 -11.45 -2.21
N PRO A 312 -2.25 -11.59 -3.15
CA PRO A 312 -3.66 -11.79 -2.79
C PRO A 312 -3.92 -13.03 -1.92
N LEU A 313 -3.11 -14.08 -2.05
CA LEU A 313 -3.22 -15.28 -1.22
C LEU A 313 -2.78 -15.05 0.21
N GLN A 314 -1.69 -14.29 0.41
CA GLN A 314 -1.19 -13.95 1.75
C GLN A 314 -2.25 -13.20 2.58
N TRP A 315 -3.07 -12.37 1.92
CA TRP A 315 -4.14 -11.62 2.55
C TRP A 315 -5.42 -12.43 2.79
N LEU A 316 -5.53 -13.63 2.25
CA LEU A 316 -6.67 -14.51 2.49
C LEU A 316 -6.37 -15.61 3.52
N MET A 317 -5.09 -15.99 3.67
CA MET A 317 -4.66 -16.96 4.67
C MET A 317 -4.43 -16.34 6.06
N ALA A 318 -4.52 -15.01 6.17
CA ALA A 318 -4.50 -14.25 7.43
C ALA A 318 -5.92 -13.96 7.90
#